data_AF-A0AAE3AT94-F1
#
_entry.id   AF-A0AAE3AT94-F1
#
_cell.length_a   1.000
_cell.length_b   1.000
_cell.length_c   1.000
_cell.angle_alpha   90.00
_cell.angle_beta   90.00
_cell.angle_gamma   90.00
#
_symmetry.space_group_name_H-M   'P 1'
#
loop_
_entity.id
_entity.type
_entity.pdbx_description
1 polymer ?
#
loop_
_entity_poly.entity_id
_entity_poly.type
_entity_poly.pdbx_seq_one_letter_code
_entity_poly.pdbx_strand_id
1 'polypeptide(L)'
;ANRKDWLAFICTDTTLSEEEIIRIYEKRWQIEVFFKACKSMLNLIGECHSLSYDALTAHVAIVFTRYMLLVTEQRQNEDQRTLGELFFFLVDEMVDITFSRSLGILMDALMASLQEILKLSDEQLVAFTADFKARLPEYLRNALHPKAAVA
;
A
#
# COMPACT_ATOMS: atom_id res chain seq x y z
N ALA A 1 -54.83 -3.06 -13.07
CA ALA A 1 -55.48 -2.75 -11.78
C ALA A 1 -54.70 -3.50 -10.68
N ASN A 2 -54.48 -2.88 -9.51
CA ASN A 2 -53.47 -3.21 -8.47
C ASN A 2 -52.04 -2.66 -8.69
N ARG A 3 -51.89 -1.34 -8.84
CA ARG A 3 -50.71 -0.67 -8.26
C ARG A 3 -51.02 -0.48 -6.78
N LYS A 4 -50.24 -1.12 -5.89
CA LYS A 4 -50.29 -0.79 -4.47
C LYS A 4 -49.59 0.56 -4.31
N ASP A 5 -50.31 1.59 -3.87
CA ASP A 5 -49.80 2.95 -3.63
C ASP A 5 -48.91 3.06 -2.37
N TRP A 6 -48.35 1.94 -1.91
CA TRP A 6 -47.53 1.89 -0.72
C TRP A 6 -46.40 0.87 -0.87
N LEU A 7 -45.23 1.23 -0.36
CA LEU A 7 -44.05 0.40 -0.26
C LEU A 7 -43.79 0.15 1.23
N ALA A 8 -43.60 -1.10 1.62
CA ALA A 8 -43.31 -1.47 3.00
C ALA A 8 -41.95 -2.15 3.09
N PHE A 9 -41.18 -1.73 4.09
CA PHE A 9 -39.91 -2.35 4.48
C PHE A 9 -40.10 -3.05 5.82
N ILE A 10 -39.47 -4.21 5.98
CA ILE A 10 -39.44 -4.96 7.23
C ILE A 10 -37.97 -5.16 7.58
N CYS A 11 -37.58 -4.67 8.76
CA CYS A 11 -36.23 -4.80 9.30
C CYS A 11 -36.28 -5.60 10.60
N THR A 12 -35.30 -6.49 10.81
CA THR A 12 -35.16 -7.23 12.07
C THR A 12 -34.47 -6.41 13.16
N ASP A 13 -33.70 -5.39 12.77
CA ASP A 13 -33.00 -4.50 13.69
C ASP A 13 -33.89 -3.28 14.01
N THR A 14 -34.33 -3.19 15.26
CA THR A 14 -35.19 -2.12 15.76
C THR A 14 -34.42 -0.86 16.17
N THR A 15 -33.09 -0.88 16.09
CA THR A 15 -32.23 0.27 16.46
C THR A 15 -31.93 1.19 15.27
N LEU A 16 -32.15 0.71 14.05
CA LEU A 16 -31.93 1.48 12.83
C LEU A 16 -33.06 2.50 12.62
N SER A 17 -32.69 3.70 12.15
CA SER A 17 -33.67 4.68 11.70
C SER A 17 -34.26 4.30 10.34
N GLU A 18 -35.40 4.89 10.01
CA GLU A 18 -36.10 4.67 8.75
C GLU A 18 -35.21 5.04 7.54
N GLU A 19 -34.46 6.14 7.63
CA GLU A 19 -33.54 6.57 6.57
C GLU A 19 -32.41 5.56 6.35
N GLU A 20 -31.89 4.99 7.44
CA GLU A 20 -30.82 4.00 7.38
C GLU A 20 -31.32 2.68 6.76
N ILE A 21 -32.55 2.26 7.09
CA ILE A 21 -33.20 1.10 6.47
C ILE A 21 -33.33 1.31 4.96
N ILE A 22 -33.79 2.49 4.52
CA ILE A 22 -33.91 2.83 3.10
C ILE A 22 -32.53 2.81 2.43
N ARG A 23 -31.53 3.48 3.03
CA ARG A 23 -30.15 3.54 2.52
C ARG A 23 -29.51 2.16 2.35
N ILE A 24 -29.74 1.25 3.29
CA ILE A 24 -29.25 -0.13 3.20
C ILE A 24 -29.98 -0.87 2.08
N TYR A 25 -31.30 -0.74 2.01
CA TYR A 25 -32.09 -1.43 0.99
C TYR A 25 -31.79 -0.94 -0.43
N GLU A 26 -31.43 0.33 -0.63
CA GLU A 26 -30.98 0.85 -1.92
C GLU A 26 -29.83 0.04 -2.53
N LYS A 27 -28.94 -0.50 -1.69
CA LYS A 27 -27.82 -1.35 -2.13
C LYS A 27 -28.29 -2.67 -2.74
N ARG A 28 -29.54 -3.11 -2.49
CA ARG A 28 -30.09 -4.35 -3.07
C ARG A 28 -30.07 -4.33 -4.60
N TRP A 29 -30.26 -3.17 -5.23
CA TRP A 29 -30.27 -3.05 -6.69
C TRP A 29 -28.93 -3.48 -7.33
N GLN A 30 -27.83 -3.42 -6.58
CA GLN A 30 -26.50 -3.82 -7.05
C GLN A 30 -26.47 -5.27 -7.55
N ILE A 31 -27.26 -6.18 -6.97
CA ILE A 31 -27.32 -7.58 -7.44
C ILE A 31 -27.95 -7.69 -8.83
N GLU A 32 -28.89 -6.81 -9.17
CA GLU A 32 -29.52 -6.78 -10.49
C GLU A 32 -28.53 -6.27 -11.54
N VAL A 33 -27.74 -5.26 -11.19
CA VAL A 33 -26.64 -4.76 -12.03
C VAL A 33 -25.57 -5.83 -12.22
N PHE A 34 -25.20 -6.55 -11.17
CA PHE A 34 -24.29 -7.69 -11.22
C PHE A 34 -24.76 -8.76 -12.21
N PHE A 35 -26.01 -9.23 -12.07
CA PHE A 35 -26.53 -10.26 -12.96
C PHE A 35 -26.70 -9.77 -14.40
N LYS A 36 -27.05 -8.49 -14.59
CA LYS A 36 -27.08 -7.88 -15.92
C LYS A 36 -25.69 -7.94 -16.56
N ALA A 37 -24.65 -7.48 -15.86
CA ALA A 37 -23.28 -7.49 -16.35
C ALA A 37 -22.77 -8.90 -16.65
N CYS A 38 -23.01 -9.87 -15.76
CA CYS A 38 -22.60 -11.26 -15.97
C CYS A 38 -23.24 -11.86 -17.23
N LYS A 39 -24.52 -11.61 -17.46
CA LYS A 39 -25.25 -12.13 -18.62
C LYS A 39 -24.85 -11.43 -19.92
N SER A 40 -24.78 -10.09 -19.92
CA SER A 40 -24.62 -9.31 -21.15
C SER A 40 -23.16 -9.09 -21.56
N MET A 41 -22.22 -9.08 -20.61
CA MET A 41 -20.82 -8.74 -20.88
C MET A 41 -19.87 -9.91 -20.62
N LEU A 42 -20.20 -10.81 -19.69
CA LEU A 42 -19.33 -11.93 -19.29
C LEU A 42 -19.86 -13.30 -19.73
N ASN A 43 -20.78 -13.33 -20.70
CA ASN A 43 -21.27 -14.52 -21.38
C ASN A 43 -21.76 -15.66 -20.46
N LEU A 44 -22.36 -15.33 -19.32
CA LEU A 44 -22.87 -16.32 -18.35
C LEU A 44 -23.76 -17.39 -19.01
N ILE A 45 -24.62 -17.00 -19.95
CA ILE A 45 -25.63 -17.89 -20.56
C ILE A 45 -25.09 -18.64 -21.79
N GLY A 46 -24.19 -18.03 -22.57
CA GLY A 46 -23.84 -18.50 -23.91
C GLY A 46 -22.44 -19.10 -24.07
N GLU A 47 -21.57 -19.02 -23.07
CA GLU A 47 -20.18 -19.53 -23.19
C GLU A 47 -20.08 -21.04 -22.92
N CYS A 48 -20.80 -21.56 -21.92
CA CYS A 48 -20.76 -22.96 -21.54
C CYS A 48 -21.99 -23.73 -22.03
N HIS A 49 -21.76 -24.76 -22.87
CA HIS A 49 -22.78 -25.68 -23.39
C HIS A 49 -22.62 -27.11 -22.83
N SER A 50 -21.81 -27.27 -21.78
CA SER A 50 -21.61 -28.58 -21.15
C SER A 50 -22.93 -29.10 -20.57
N LEU A 51 -23.06 -30.41 -20.47
CA LEU A 51 -24.18 -31.06 -19.77
C LEU A 51 -23.79 -31.51 -18.35
N SER A 52 -22.51 -31.39 -17.98
CA SER A 52 -22.04 -31.73 -16.64
C SER A 52 -22.35 -30.62 -15.64
N TYR A 53 -23.01 -30.98 -14.55
CA TYR A 53 -23.34 -30.04 -13.47
C TYR A 53 -22.09 -29.38 -12.86
N ASP A 54 -21.00 -30.13 -12.74
CA ASP A 54 -19.73 -29.61 -12.23
C ASP A 54 -19.14 -28.56 -13.19
N ALA A 55 -19.25 -28.80 -14.50
CA ALA A 55 -18.80 -27.85 -15.51
C ALA A 55 -19.67 -26.58 -15.53
N LEU A 56 -20.99 -26.70 -15.36
CA LEU A 56 -21.87 -25.53 -15.20
C LEU A 56 -21.52 -24.74 -13.95
N THR A 57 -21.32 -25.43 -12.82
CA THR A 57 -20.99 -24.79 -11.55
C THR A 57 -19.64 -24.06 -11.62
N ALA A 58 -18.63 -24.71 -12.20
CA ALA A 58 -17.32 -24.10 -12.44
C ALA A 58 -17.44 -22.87 -13.37
N HIS A 59 -18.22 -22.96 -14.44
CA HIS A 59 -18.46 -21.83 -15.35
C HIS A 59 -19.06 -20.63 -14.63
N VAL A 60 -20.11 -20.83 -13.84
CA VAL A 60 -20.75 -19.77 -13.04
C VAL A 60 -19.74 -19.14 -12.07
N ALA A 61 -18.97 -19.95 -11.36
CA ALA A 61 -17.95 -19.47 -10.43
C ALA A 61 -16.86 -18.64 -11.13
N ILE A 62 -16.42 -19.08 -12.32
CA ILE A 62 -15.44 -18.35 -13.14
C ILE A 62 -16.00 -17.01 -13.58
N VAL A 63 -17.23 -16.97 -14.12
CA VAL A 63 -17.87 -15.72 -14.55
C VAL A 63 -18.02 -14.74 -13.40
N PHE A 64 -18.43 -15.21 -12.22
CA PHE A 64 -18.56 -14.37 -11.03
C PHE A 64 -17.20 -13.84 -10.55
N THR A 65 -16.17 -14.68 -10.59
CA THR A 65 -14.80 -14.27 -10.25
C THR A 65 -14.29 -13.22 -11.24
N ARG A 66 -14.53 -13.39 -12.54
CA ARG A 66 -14.18 -12.38 -13.57
C ARG A 66 -14.85 -11.03 -13.28
N TYR A 67 -16.13 -11.03 -12.91
CA TYR A 67 -16.82 -9.80 -12.50
C TYR A 67 -16.17 -9.15 -11.27
N MET A 68 -15.85 -9.93 -10.23
CA MET A 68 -15.23 -9.42 -9.01
C MET A 68 -13.88 -8.75 -9.30
N LEU A 69 -13.06 -9.35 -10.16
CA LEU A 69 -11.78 -8.77 -10.57
C LEU A 69 -11.98 -7.45 -11.31
N LEU A 70 -12.92 -7.39 -12.27
CA LEU A 70 -13.20 -6.17 -13.03
C LEU A 70 -13.72 -5.03 -12.15
N VAL A 71 -14.64 -5.31 -11.23
CA VAL A 71 -15.15 -4.29 -10.30
C VAL A 71 -14.07 -3.81 -9.35
N THR A 72 -13.19 -4.71 -8.90
CA THR A 72 -12.05 -4.33 -8.04
C THR A 72 -11.11 -3.40 -8.79
N GLU A 73 -10.75 -3.75 -10.03
CA GLU A 73 -9.88 -2.93 -10.86
C GLU A 73 -10.51 -1.57 -11.19
N GLN A 74 -11.81 -1.55 -11.48
CA GLN A 74 -12.54 -0.29 -11.69
C GLN A 74 -12.45 0.61 -10.45
N ARG A 75 -12.71 0.07 -9.26
CA ARG A 75 -12.63 0.84 -8.00
C ARG A 75 -11.22 1.36 -7.73
N GLN A 76 -10.19 0.56 -7.99
CA GLN A 76 -8.80 1.00 -7.83
C GLN A 76 -8.42 2.19 -8.73
N ASN A 77 -9.06 2.28 -9.91
CA ASN A 77 -8.78 3.34 -10.88
C ASN A 77 -9.72 4.56 -10.76
N GLU A 78 -10.97 4.37 -10.33
CA GLU A 78 -11.98 5.42 -10.31
C GLU A 78 -12.31 5.96 -8.91
N ASP A 79 -12.20 5.14 -7.85
CA ASP A 79 -12.51 5.60 -6.50
C ASP A 79 -11.43 6.57 -6.02
N GLN A 80 -11.88 7.65 -5.36
CA GLN A 80 -10.98 8.58 -4.68
C GLN A 80 -10.18 7.80 -3.63
N ARG A 81 -8.87 7.66 -3.86
CA ARG A 81 -7.95 7.03 -2.90
C ARG A 81 -8.04 7.77 -1.56
N THR A 82 -8.23 7.03 -0.48
CA THR A 82 -8.20 7.61 0.86
C THR A 82 -6.82 8.22 1.14
N LEU A 83 -6.76 9.27 1.96
CA LEU A 83 -5.50 9.89 2.43
C LEU A 83 -4.50 8.90 3.05
N GLY A 84 -4.93 7.67 3.38
CA GLY A 84 -4.05 6.62 3.88
C GLY A 84 -2.94 6.22 2.91
N GLU A 85 -3.16 6.27 1.60
CA GLU A 85 -2.10 5.97 0.64
C GLU A 85 -1.04 7.09 0.60
N LEU A 86 -1.46 8.35 0.75
CA LEU A 86 -0.55 9.48 0.94
C LEU A 86 0.26 9.32 2.24
N PHE A 87 -0.38 8.84 3.32
CA PHE A 87 0.33 8.53 4.56
C PHE A 87 1.39 7.45 4.36
N PHE A 88 1.08 6.36 3.65
CA PHE A 88 2.08 5.32 3.36
C PHE A 88 3.21 5.82 2.46
N PHE A 89 2.91 6.65 1.45
CA PHE A 89 3.96 7.28 0.64
C PHE A 89 4.86 8.20 1.46
N LEU A 90 4.29 8.99 2.37
CA LEU A 90 5.08 9.85 3.26
C LEU A 90 5.93 9.04 4.26
N VAL A 91 5.40 7.94 4.78
CA VAL A 91 6.14 7.04 5.68
C VAL A 91 7.26 6.31 4.93
N ASP A 92 7.01 5.85 3.69
CA ASP A 92 8.01 5.21 2.84
C ASP A 92 9.08 6.21 2.39
N GLU A 93 8.72 7.46 2.11
CA GLU A 93 9.67 8.53 1.82
C GLU A 93 10.49 8.93 3.05
N MET A 94 9.91 8.80 4.25
CA MET A 94 10.59 8.92 5.54
C MET A 94 11.32 7.62 5.96
N VAL A 95 12.02 6.93 5.04
CA VAL A 95 12.97 5.89 5.47
C VAL A 95 13.95 6.53 6.48
N ASP A 96 14.02 5.96 7.69
CA ASP A 96 14.95 6.40 8.72
C ASP A 96 16.36 6.53 8.13
N ILE A 97 16.98 7.70 8.31
CA ILE A 97 18.38 7.89 7.94
C ILE A 97 19.19 6.83 8.69
N THR A 98 19.79 5.91 7.95
CA THR A 98 20.64 4.86 8.53
C THR A 98 21.70 5.49 9.44
N PHE A 99 22.03 4.83 10.54
CA PHE A 99 23.01 5.33 11.51
C PHE A 99 24.33 5.75 10.85
N SER A 100 24.79 5.02 9.83
CA SER A 100 26.00 5.36 9.06
C SER A 100 25.87 6.68 8.30
N ARG A 101 24.72 6.93 7.65
CA ARG A 101 24.43 8.18 6.95
C ARG A 101 24.34 9.36 7.92
N SER A 102 23.67 9.18 9.06
CA SER A 102 23.59 10.18 10.13
C SER A 102 24.97 10.53 10.70
N LEU A 103 25.78 9.50 10.99
CA LEU A 103 27.14 9.68 11.48
C LEU A 103 28.02 10.37 10.44
N GLY A 104 27.87 10.03 9.16
CA GLY A 104 28.57 10.70 8.05
C GLY A 104 28.30 12.20 8.01
N ILE A 105 27.02 12.61 8.07
CA ILE A 105 26.62 14.02 8.09
C ILE A 105 27.24 14.76 9.29
N LEU A 106 27.23 14.14 10.48
CA LEU A 106 27.85 14.72 11.67
C LEU A 106 29.37 14.88 11.53
N MET A 107 30.04 13.88 10.96
CA MET A 107 31.48 13.94 10.71
C MET A 107 31.83 15.00 9.67
N ASP A 108 31.08 15.12 8.59
CA ASP A 108 31.29 16.15 7.56
C ASP A 108 31.11 17.55 8.15
N ALA A 109 30.05 17.76 8.95
CA ALA A 109 29.81 19.03 9.63
C ALA A 109 30.92 19.39 10.64
N LEU A 110 31.42 18.41 11.39
CA LEU A 110 32.55 18.60 12.29
C LEU A 110 33.81 19.01 11.53
N MET A 111 34.11 18.33 10.43
CA MET A 111 35.30 18.58 9.60
C MET A 111 35.26 19.97 8.95
N ALA A 112 34.10 20.36 8.42
CA ALA A 112 33.89 21.72 7.90
C ALA A 112 34.08 22.78 9.00
N SER A 113 33.55 22.54 10.21
CA SER A 113 33.71 23.45 11.35
C SER A 113 35.18 23.60 11.77
N LEU A 114 35.95 22.50 11.80
CA LEU A 114 37.39 22.53 12.10
C LEU A 114 38.16 23.33 11.03
N GLN A 115 37.81 23.16 9.76
CA GLN A 115 38.44 23.88 8.66
C GLN A 115 38.14 25.39 8.72
N GLU A 116 36.90 25.77 9.00
CA GLU A 116 36.49 27.17 9.07
C GLU A 116 37.04 27.91 10.30
N ILE A 117 36.96 27.28 11.49
CA ILE A 117 37.29 27.91 12.77
C ILE A 117 38.81 27.88 13.01
N LEU A 118 39.46 26.73 12.77
CA LEU A 118 40.88 26.55 13.06
C LEU A 118 41.77 26.83 11.84
N LYS A 119 41.18 27.14 10.67
CA LYS A 119 41.89 27.44 9.42
C LYS A 119 42.89 26.34 9.03
N LEU A 120 42.54 25.08 9.28
CA LEU A 120 43.38 23.94 8.95
C LEU A 120 43.45 23.75 7.43
N SER A 121 44.63 23.40 6.92
CA SER A 121 44.77 22.91 5.55
C SER A 121 44.23 21.47 5.42
N ASP A 122 43.93 21.04 4.19
CA ASP A 122 43.48 19.66 3.94
C ASP A 122 44.50 18.62 4.44
N GLU A 123 45.80 18.92 4.32
CA GLU A 123 46.89 18.07 4.83
C GLU A 123 46.84 17.92 6.35
N GLN A 124 46.56 19.02 7.07
CA GLN A 124 46.41 19.00 8.52
C GLN A 124 45.13 18.28 8.95
N LEU A 125 44.06 18.41 8.16
CA LEU A 125 42.80 17.71 8.39
C LEU A 125 42.96 16.19 8.24
N VAL A 126 43.72 15.75 7.22
CA VAL A 126 44.07 14.34 7.01
C VAL A 126 44.93 13.82 8.17
N ALA A 127 45.94 14.57 8.60
CA ALA A 127 46.77 14.21 9.74
C ALA A 127 45.95 14.08 11.04
N PHE A 128 45.06 15.05 11.30
CA PHE A 128 44.12 15.01 12.42
C PHE A 128 43.21 13.78 12.35
N THR A 129 42.66 13.48 11.18
CA THR A 129 41.78 12.31 10.99
C THR A 129 42.50 11.00 11.25
N ALA A 130 43.75 10.87 10.77
CA ALA A 130 44.57 9.69 11.00
C ALA A 130 44.89 9.51 12.49
N ASP A 131 45.24 10.59 13.18
CA ASP A 131 45.51 10.59 14.60
C ASP A 131 44.24 10.29 15.43
N PHE A 132 43.10 10.90 15.09
CA PHE A 132 41.80 10.59 15.70
C PHE A 132 41.47 9.10 15.57
N LYS A 133 41.62 8.52 14.37
CA LYS A 133 41.42 7.08 14.13
C LYS A 133 42.36 6.22 14.96
N ALA A 134 43.62 6.62 15.14
CA ALA A 134 44.59 5.88 15.92
C ALA A 134 44.23 5.80 17.41
N ARG A 135 43.59 6.85 17.95
CA ARG A 135 43.12 6.94 19.34
C ARG A 135 41.79 6.22 19.61
N LEU A 136 41.07 5.80 18.57
CA LEU A 136 39.84 5.04 18.76
C LEU A 136 40.13 3.66 19.39
N PRO A 137 39.18 3.13 20.19
CA PRO A 137 39.22 1.74 20.66
C PRO A 137 39.42 0.73 19.54
N GLU A 138 40.10 -0.38 19.83
CA GLU A 138 40.48 -1.39 18.84
C GLU A 138 39.28 -1.94 18.06
N TYR A 139 38.15 -2.19 18.73
CA TYR A 139 36.94 -2.68 18.08
C TYR A 139 36.38 -1.70 17.02
N LEU A 140 36.47 -0.39 17.26
CA LEU A 140 36.05 0.63 16.28
C LEU A 140 37.05 0.75 15.13
N ARG A 141 38.36 0.66 15.42
CA ARG A 141 39.40 0.66 14.38
C ARG A 141 39.25 -0.51 13.43
N ASN A 142 38.94 -1.70 13.96
CA ASN A 142 38.70 -2.90 13.16
C ASN A 142 37.42 -2.79 12.33
N ALA A 143 36.39 -2.10 12.84
CA ALA A 143 35.16 -1.85 12.08
C ALA A 143 35.35 -0.83 10.94
N LEU A 144 36.21 0.18 11.14
CA LEU A 144 36.53 1.21 10.13
C LEU A 144 37.48 0.72 9.03
N HIS A 145 38.27 -0.31 9.33
CA HIS A 145 39.14 -0.99 8.38
C HIS A 145 38.77 -2.47 8.34
N PRO A 146 37.65 -2.84 7.70
CA PRO A 146 37.29 -4.24 7.54
C PRO A 146 38.48 -4.94 6.90
N LYS A 147 39.08 -5.93 7.59
CA LYS A 147 40.01 -6.84 6.93
C LYS A 147 39.23 -7.42 5.76
N ALA A 148 39.72 -7.23 4.54
CA ALA A 148 39.16 -7.89 3.37
C ALA A 148 38.99 -9.36 3.75
N ALA A 149 37.74 -9.85 3.75
CA ALA A 149 37.47 -11.26 3.92
C ALA A 149 38.30 -11.96 2.85
N VAL A 150 39.32 -12.69 3.29
CA VAL A 150 40.10 -13.56 2.40
C VAL A 150 39.09 -14.60 1.92
N ALA A 151 38.71 -14.46 0.65
CA ALA A 151 37.90 -15.44 -0.07
C ALA A 151 38.64 -16.77 -0.19
#